data_AF-A0AAW7ZCK6-F1
#
_entry.id   AF-A0AAW7ZCK6-F1
#
_cell.length_a   1.000
_cell.length_b   1.000
_cell.length_c   1.000
_cell.angle_alpha   90.00
_cell.angle_beta   90.00
_cell.angle_gamma   90.00
#
_symmetry.space_group_name_H-M   'P 1'
#
loop_
_entity.id
_entity.type
_entity.pdbx_description
1 polymer ?
#
loop_
_entity_poly.entity_id
_entity_poly.type
_entity_poly.pdbx_seq_one_letter_code
_entity_poly.pdbx_strand_id
1 'polypeptide(L)'
;MTSRNTNQSVTPGAQSALDQMKYEIASELGIANYQQMDKGSLPSRVNGYVGGNMTKKLVAYAEQALAGGAQAQVLQSAQTDQIGGGQ
;
A
#
# COMPACT_ATOMS: atom_id res chain seq x y z
N MET A 1 -1.66 -4.74 -27.05
CA MET A 1 -2.39 -4.80 -25.77
C MET A 1 -1.66 -3.92 -24.77
N THR A 2 -2.20 -2.74 -24.44
CA THR A 2 -1.57 -1.83 -23.47
C THR A 2 -1.71 -2.42 -22.07
N SER A 3 -0.59 -2.84 -21.49
CA SER A 3 -0.52 -3.21 -20.07
C SER A 3 -0.77 -1.96 -19.24
N ARG A 4 -2.01 -1.77 -18.78
CA ARG A 4 -2.33 -0.70 -17.83
C ARG A 4 -1.74 -1.12 -16.49
N ASN A 5 -0.53 -0.65 -16.20
CA ASN A 5 0.05 -0.80 -14.87
C ASN A 5 -0.66 0.19 -13.94
N THR A 6 -1.81 -0.20 -13.40
CA THR A 6 -2.68 0.60 -12.52
C THR A 6 -2.15 0.71 -11.08
N ASN A 7 -0.96 0.17 -10.80
CA ASN A 7 -0.35 0.18 -9.48
C ASN A 7 0.54 1.42 -9.27
N GLN A 8 0.04 2.59 -9.67
CA GLN A 8 0.70 3.86 -9.35
C GLN A 8 0.34 4.24 -7.91
N SER A 9 1.34 4.65 -7.13
CA SER A 9 1.11 5.20 -5.79
C SER A 9 0.20 6.43 -5.92
N VAL A 10 -0.94 6.41 -5.22
CA VAL A 10 -1.93 7.50 -5.23
C VAL A 10 -1.32 8.80 -4.74
N THR A 11 -0.35 8.72 -3.83
CA THR A 11 0.40 9.87 -3.33
C THR A 11 1.80 9.90 -3.96
N PRO A 12 2.16 10.99 -4.67
CA PRO A 12 3.52 11.19 -5.15
C PRO A 12 4.53 11.17 -4.00
N GLY A 13 5.65 10.46 -4.18
CA GLY A 13 6.72 10.39 -3.18
C GLY A 13 6.50 9.40 -2.02
N ALA A 14 5.30 8.87 -1.82
CA ALA A 14 5.04 7.88 -0.78
C ALA A 14 5.65 6.50 -1.05
N GLN A 15 6.03 6.22 -2.31
CA GLN A 15 6.51 4.91 -2.73
C GLN A 15 7.70 4.40 -1.92
N SER A 16 8.66 5.28 -1.59
CA SER A 16 9.82 4.87 -0.79
C SER A 16 9.44 4.48 0.65
N ALA A 17 8.52 5.23 1.28
CA ALA A 17 8.03 4.91 2.61
C ALA A 17 7.20 3.60 2.61
N LEU A 18 6.37 3.41 1.58
CA LEU A 18 5.59 2.18 1.38
C LEU A 18 6.51 0.96 1.16
N ASP A 19 7.59 1.13 0.41
CA ASP A 19 8.59 0.07 0.21
C ASP A 19 9.32 -0.28 1.52
N GLN A 20 9.72 0.72 2.31
CA GLN A 20 10.33 0.49 3.63
C GLN A 20 9.39 -0.28 4.56
N MET A 21 8.14 0.17 4.70
CA MET A 21 7.13 -0.51 5.50
C MET A 21 6.93 -1.96 5.05
N LYS A 22 6.87 -2.19 3.73
CA LYS A 22 6.76 -3.54 3.16
C LYS A 22 7.94 -4.43 3.56
N TYR A 23 9.17 -3.90 3.58
CA TYR A 23 10.37 -4.66 3.98
C TYR A 23 10.39 -4.93 5.49
N GLU A 24 9.99 -3.98 6.32
CA GLU A 24 9.89 -4.15 7.76
C GLU A 24 8.88 -5.24 8.11
N ILE A 25 7.69 -5.20 7.51
CA ILE A 25 6.64 -6.20 7.73
C ILE A 25 7.10 -7.58 7.25
N ALA A 26 7.77 -7.65 6.10
CA ALA A 26 8.32 -8.92 5.63
C ALA A 26 9.35 -9.48 6.63
N SER A 27 10.20 -8.62 7.20
CA SER A 27 11.15 -8.99 8.25
C SER A 27 10.45 -9.49 9.52
N GLU A 28 9.40 -8.80 9.98
CA GLU A 28 8.57 -9.22 11.12
C GLU A 28 7.91 -10.60 10.91
N LEU A 29 7.54 -10.91 9.67
CA LEU A 29 6.97 -12.20 9.26
C LEU A 29 8.04 -13.30 9.06
N GLY A 30 9.32 -13.00 9.34
CA GLY A 30 10.44 -13.94 9.20
C GLY A 30 10.93 -14.14 7.76
N ILE A 31 10.55 -13.26 6.83
CA ILE A 31 10.93 -13.35 5.43
C ILE A 31 12.21 -12.54 5.21
N ALA A 32 13.36 -13.20 5.34
CA ALA A 32 14.66 -12.59 5.11
C ALA A 32 14.83 -12.15 3.65
N ASN A 33 15.57 -11.05 3.42
CA ASN A 33 15.95 -10.55 2.09
C ASN A 33 14.78 -10.29 1.14
N TYR A 34 13.59 -9.99 1.66
CA TYR A 34 12.39 -9.75 0.84
C TYR A 34 12.61 -8.68 -0.24
N GLN A 35 13.45 -7.67 0.00
CA GLN A 35 13.80 -6.65 -0.99
C GLN A 35 14.52 -7.21 -2.23
N GLN A 36 15.38 -8.21 -2.07
CA GLN A 36 16.23 -8.73 -3.14
C GLN A 36 15.65 -9.99 -3.81
N MET A 37 14.72 -10.67 -3.13
CA MET A 37 14.09 -11.86 -3.68
C MET A 37 13.18 -11.53 -4.86
N ASP A 38 13.19 -12.38 -5.88
CA ASP A 38 12.19 -12.32 -6.93
C ASP A 38 10.80 -12.65 -6.34
N LYS A 39 9.86 -11.71 -6.51
CA LYS A 39 8.49 -11.85 -6.01
C LYS A 39 7.72 -12.91 -6.79
N GLY A 40 8.11 -13.21 -8.03
CA GLY A 40 7.51 -14.28 -8.84
C GLY A 40 7.87 -15.69 -8.35
N SER A 41 9.05 -15.82 -7.75
CA SER A 41 9.55 -17.09 -7.18
C SER A 41 9.01 -17.40 -5.78
N LEU A 42 8.43 -16.41 -5.09
CA LEU A 42 7.84 -16.59 -3.77
C LEU A 42 6.43 -17.18 -3.84
N PRO A 43 6.03 -18.03 -2.87
CA PRO A 43 4.65 -18.49 -2.80
C PRO A 43 3.69 -17.29 -2.74
N SER A 44 2.65 -17.28 -3.59
CA SER A 44 1.70 -16.17 -3.68
C SER A 44 1.06 -15.85 -2.33
N ARG A 45 0.88 -16.87 -1.48
CA ARG A 45 0.38 -16.73 -0.11
C ARG A 45 1.31 -15.86 0.76
N VAL A 46 2.62 -16.00 0.62
CA VAL A 46 3.62 -15.23 1.38
C VAL A 46 3.57 -13.76 0.98
N ASN A 47 3.63 -13.46 -0.32
CA ASN A 47 3.49 -12.09 -0.82
C ASN A 47 2.15 -11.47 -0.39
N GLY A 48 1.06 -12.26 -0.43
CA GLY A 48 -0.25 -11.87 0.04
C GLY A 48 -0.28 -11.54 1.54
N TYR A 49 0.39 -12.32 2.38
CA TYR A 49 0.50 -12.03 3.81
C TYR A 49 1.26 -10.74 4.09
N VAL A 50 2.34 -10.44 3.37
CA VAL A 50 3.07 -9.17 3.51
C VAL A 50 2.16 -7.99 3.15
N GLY A 51 1.54 -8.03 1.96
CA GLY A 51 0.64 -6.96 1.51
C GLY A 51 -0.58 -6.78 2.41
N GLY A 52 -1.17 -7.87 2.88
CA GLY A 52 -2.32 -7.82 3.80
C GLY A 52 -1.98 -7.20 5.16
N ASN A 53 -0.80 -7.50 5.72
CA ASN A 53 -0.34 -6.87 6.95
C ASN A 53 0.00 -5.39 6.75
N MET A 54 0.55 -5.03 5.59
CA MET A 54 0.80 -3.64 5.22
C MET A 54 -0.49 -2.84 5.18
N THR A 55 -1.53 -3.33 4.50
CA THR A 55 -2.85 -2.67 4.49
C THR A 55 -3.43 -2.54 5.90
N LYS A 56 -3.33 -3.59 6.73
CA LYS A 56 -3.81 -3.53 8.13
C LYS A 56 -3.13 -2.41 8.93
N LYS A 57 -1.81 -2.26 8.83
CA LYS A 57 -1.07 -1.21 9.53
C LYS A 57 -1.43 0.18 9.00
N LEU A 58 -1.56 0.35 7.68
CA LEU A 58 -1.99 1.61 7.07
C LEU A 58 -3.40 2.02 7.51
N VAL A 59 -4.33 1.07 7.54
CA VAL A 59 -5.71 1.32 8.02
C VAL A 59 -5.69 1.72 9.49
N ALA A 60 -4.95 0.99 10.34
CA ALA A 60 -4.84 1.33 11.76
C ALA A 60 -4.27 2.74 11.97
N TYR A 61 -3.24 3.13 11.20
CA TYR A 61 -2.69 4.48 11.23
C TYR A 61 -3.72 5.54 10.80
N ALA A 62 -4.47 5.27 9.72
CA ALA A 62 -5.52 6.17 9.25
C ALA A 62 -6.66 6.30 10.27
N GLU A 63 -7.07 5.21 10.92
CA GLU A 63 -8.07 5.21 12.00
C GLU A 63 -7.61 6.02 13.20
N GLN A 64 -6.34 5.89 13.60
CA GLN A 64 -5.75 6.71 14.67
C GLN A 64 -5.72 8.20 14.31
N ALA A 65 -5.34 8.53 13.07
CA ALA A 65 -5.34 9.90 12.58
C ALA A 65 -6.77 10.50 12.56
N LEU A 66 -7.76 9.71 12.11
CA LEU A 66 -9.16 10.10 12.12
C LEU A 66 -9.69 10.30 13.54
N ALA A 67 -9.38 9.39 14.45
CA ALA A 67 -9.74 9.52 15.87
C ALA A 67 -9.10 10.76 16.52
N GLY A 68 -7.90 11.14 16.08
CA GLY A 68 -7.19 12.35 16.50
C GLY A 68 -7.68 13.65 15.85
N GLY A 69 -8.71 13.61 14.99
CA GLY A 69 -9.29 14.80 14.35
C GLY A 69 -8.65 15.19 13.01
N ALA A 70 -7.79 14.35 12.41
CA ALA A 70 -7.16 14.61 11.11
C ALA A 70 -8.10 14.39 9.89
N GLN A 71 -9.41 14.34 10.11
CA GLN A 71 -10.42 13.99 9.10
C GLN A 71 -10.32 14.86 7.84
N ALA A 72 -10.06 16.16 7.98
CA ALA A 72 -9.94 17.10 6.86
C ALA A 72 -8.75 16.78 5.93
N GLN A 73 -7.64 16.27 6.47
CA GLN A 73 -6.46 15.94 5.67
C GLN A 73 -6.63 14.62 4.92
N VAL A 74 -7.30 13.63 5.54
CA VAL A 74 -7.61 12.33 4.92
C VAL A 74 -8.55 12.48 3.73
N LEU A 75 -9.57 13.35 3.86
CA LEU A 75 -10.52 13.64 2.77
C LEU A 75 -9.88 14.32 1.55
N GLN A 76 -8.68 14.89 1.71
CA GLN A 76 -8.02 15.70 0.67
C GLN A 76 -6.79 14.99 0.07
N SER A 77 -6.34 13.88 0.64
CA SER A 77 -5.08 13.21 0.27
C SER A 77 -5.17 12.31 -0.97
N ALA A 78 -6.37 11.96 -1.42
CA ALA A 78 -6.58 11.18 -2.64
C ALA A 78 -7.68 11.82 -3.48
N GLN A 79 -7.42 12.02 -4.77
CA GLN A 79 -8.48 12.37 -5.71
C GLN A 79 -9.41 11.17 -5.82
N THR A 80 -10.67 11.34 -5.40
CA THR A 80 -11.71 10.36 -5.70
C THR A 80 -11.94 10.41 -7.20
N ASP A 81 -11.66 9.30 -7.90
CA ASP A 81 -12.02 9.18 -9.30
C ASP A 81 -13.52 9.45 -9.45
N GLN A 82 -13.87 10.44 -10.26
CA GLN A 82 -15.25 10.66 -10.63
C GLN A 82 -15.72 9.44 -11.41
N ILE A 83 -16.75 8.77 -10.89
CA ILE A 83 -17.42 7.68 -11.60
C ILE A 83 -17.91 8.28 -12.91
N GLY A 84 -17.31 7.86 -14.03
CA GLY A 84 -17.47 8.52 -15.31
C GLY A 84 -18.93 8.79 -15.65
N GLY A 85 -19.27 10.08 -15.77
CA GLY A 85 -20.46 10.51 -16.47
C GLY A 85 -20.30 10.12 -17.92
N GLY A 86 -20.90 9.00 -18.32
CA GLY A 86 -21.02 8.61 -19.72
C GLY A 86 -21.76 9.71 -20.48
N GLN A 87 -21.10 10.23 -21.52
CA GLN A 87 -21.80 10.58 -22.75
C GLN A 87 -21.97 9.29 -23.56
#